data_AF-A0A183FWJ2-F1
#
_entry.id   AF-A0A183FWJ2-F1
#
_cell.length_a   1.000
_cell.length_b   1.000
_cell.length_c   1.000
_cell.angle_alpha   90.00
_cell.angle_beta   90.00
_cell.angle_gamma   90.00
#
_symmetry.space_group_name_H-M   'P 1'
#
loop_
_entity.id
_entity.type
_entity.pdbx_description
1 polymer ?
#
loop_
_entity_poly.entity_id
_entity_poly.type
_entity_poly.pdbx_seq_one_letter_code
_entity_poly.pdbx_strand_id
1 'polypeptide(L)'
;MGKKNVYSKGPMEIFEMKTTHTMAGGELFEDVFDTAAVDEVPNTVQRDPFSSLAQRETVMRLTAVEERMPCVADLLIRLERKIVSERINVTEWKGSFHRQCEGCQHQWDRVPLANVDLVAALRKANSDPKKFIRCLEGDVFKDEPHVTDIAVDQHHDSVGEMDFLRKCLFKFLDVATNLREDMWKRAKASLNSRARRARKAQRDVGEEGQEMSKCSRGTSNDAFDWDE
;
A
#
# COMPACT_ATOMS: atom_id res chain seq x y z
N MET A 1 -7.76 -57.79 -7.58
CA MET A 1 -8.40 -56.93 -6.55
C MET A 1 -7.36 -56.63 -5.49
N GLY A 2 -7.00 -55.42 -5.07
CA GLY A 2 -7.12 -54.05 -5.53
C GLY A 2 -6.19 -53.27 -4.60
N LYS A 3 -5.08 -52.71 -5.11
CA LYS A 3 -4.09 -52.00 -4.28
C LYS A 3 -4.72 -50.71 -3.77
N LYS A 4 -4.95 -50.59 -2.45
CA LYS A 4 -5.43 -49.35 -1.85
C LYS A 4 -4.29 -48.35 -1.79
N ASN A 5 -4.43 -47.26 -2.54
CA ASN A 5 -3.57 -46.08 -2.49
C ASN A 5 -3.67 -45.43 -1.12
N VAL A 6 -2.66 -45.67 -0.29
CA VAL A 6 -2.30 -44.81 0.83
C VAL A 6 -1.32 -43.82 0.23
N TYR A 7 -1.70 -42.57 -0.03
CA TYR A 7 -0.83 -41.38 -0.16
C TYR A 7 -1.53 -40.28 -0.97
N SER A 8 -2.46 -39.60 -0.32
CA SER A 8 -2.75 -38.18 -0.57
C SER A 8 -3.61 -37.64 0.56
N LYS A 9 -3.15 -37.82 1.81
CA LYS A 9 -3.79 -37.09 2.91
C LYS A 9 -3.31 -35.65 2.85
N GLY A 10 -4.25 -34.73 2.73
CA GLY A 10 -3.95 -33.30 2.65
C GLY A 10 -3.35 -32.80 3.96
N PRO A 11 -2.67 -31.64 3.95
CA PRO A 11 -2.09 -31.04 5.17
C PRO A 11 -3.12 -30.86 6.29
N MET A 12 -4.41 -30.70 5.96
CA MET A 12 -5.52 -30.63 6.92
C MET A 12 -5.70 -31.93 7.72
N GLU A 13 -5.67 -33.09 7.06
CA GLU A 13 -5.89 -34.39 7.71
C GLU A 13 -4.69 -34.81 8.57
N ILE A 14 -3.48 -34.33 8.24
CA ILE A 14 -2.29 -34.51 9.08
C ILE A 14 -2.40 -33.67 10.36
N PHE A 15 -3.03 -32.50 10.27
CA PHE A 15 -3.25 -31.62 11.43
C PHE A 15 -4.29 -32.21 12.38
N GLU A 16 -5.40 -32.72 11.84
CA GLU A 16 -6.47 -33.37 12.62
C GLU A 16 -6.00 -34.67 13.30
N MET A 17 -5.06 -35.40 12.68
CA MET A 17 -4.49 -36.62 13.28
C MET A 17 -3.51 -36.33 14.42
N LYS A 18 -2.94 -35.11 14.48
CA LYS A 18 -2.05 -34.68 15.57
C LYS A 18 -2.81 -34.10 16.76
N THR A 19 -3.96 -33.46 16.53
CA THR A 19 -4.79 -32.90 17.62
C THR A 19 -5.40 -33.96 18.52
N THR A 20 -5.58 -35.21 18.06
CA THR A 20 -6.02 -36.32 18.93
C THR A 20 -4.98 -36.76 19.95
N HIS A 21 -3.73 -36.34 19.83
CA HIS A 21 -2.64 -36.69 20.75
C HIS A 21 -2.30 -35.56 21.75
N THR A 22 -3.10 -34.50 21.80
CA THR A 22 -2.89 -33.38 22.73
C THR A 22 -3.97 -33.41 23.81
N MET A 23 -3.59 -33.55 25.08
CA MET A 23 -4.55 -33.46 26.18
C MET A 23 -5.04 -32.01 26.37
N ALA A 24 -6.19 -31.82 27.02
CA ALA A 24 -6.83 -30.51 27.21
C ALA A 24 -5.96 -29.45 27.93
N GLY A 25 -4.82 -29.85 28.51
CA GLY A 25 -3.82 -28.96 29.12
C GLY A 25 -2.67 -28.52 28.21
N GLY A 26 -2.61 -28.97 26.94
CA GLY A 26 -1.52 -28.63 26.02
C GLY A 26 -0.22 -29.43 26.22
N GLU A 27 -0.22 -30.40 27.13
CA GLU A 27 0.90 -31.33 27.32
C GLU A 27 0.84 -32.46 26.28
N LEU A 28 1.98 -32.68 25.61
CA LEU A 28 2.19 -33.81 24.70
C LEU A 28 2.43 -35.07 25.52
N PHE A 29 1.89 -36.22 25.07
CA PHE A 29 2.24 -37.52 25.63
C PHE A 29 3.76 -37.73 25.52
N GLU A 30 4.47 -37.72 26.65
CA GLU A 30 5.78 -38.36 26.75
C GLU A 30 5.52 -39.87 26.73
N ASP A 31 5.44 -40.45 25.53
CA ASP A 31 5.60 -41.88 25.39
C ASP A 31 6.98 -42.20 25.97
N VAL A 32 6.97 -42.85 27.13
CA VAL A 32 8.14 -43.42 27.78
C VAL A 32 8.67 -44.46 26.81
N PHE A 33 9.58 -44.03 25.92
CA PHE A 33 10.39 -44.94 25.14
C PHE A 33 11.29 -45.67 26.13
N ASP A 34 10.81 -46.84 26.58
CA ASP A 34 11.58 -47.82 27.34
C ASP A 34 12.85 -48.17 26.55
N THR A 35 13.91 -47.41 26.82
CA THR A 35 15.25 -47.56 26.24
C THR A 35 16.10 -48.53 27.07
N ALA A 36 15.51 -49.15 28.10
CA ALA A 36 16.22 -49.93 29.11
C ALA A 36 16.30 -51.45 28.83
N ALA A 37 15.88 -51.93 27.66
CA ALA A 37 15.99 -53.36 27.31
C ALA A 37 16.51 -53.55 25.88
N VAL A 38 17.71 -53.06 25.58
CA VAL A 38 18.50 -53.60 24.46
C VAL A 38 19.54 -54.52 25.06
N ASP A 39 19.08 -55.73 25.36
CA ASP A 39 19.93 -56.91 25.54
C ASP A 39 20.83 -57.08 24.32
N GLU A 40 22.05 -57.54 24.58
CA GLU A 40 23.11 -57.79 23.62
C GLU A 40 22.64 -58.66 22.44
N VAL A 41 22.28 -58.02 21.32
CA VAL A 41 21.99 -58.71 20.05
C VAL A 41 23.32 -58.98 19.33
N PRO A 42 23.60 -60.22 18.87
CA PRO A 42 24.84 -60.56 18.20
C PRO A 42 25.06 -59.73 16.93
N ASN A 43 26.22 -59.10 16.86
CA ASN A 43 26.75 -58.38 15.70
C ASN A 43 26.97 -59.33 14.50
N THR A 44 25.92 -59.66 13.76
CA THR A 44 26.02 -60.22 12.38
C THR A 44 24.72 -60.01 11.59
N VAL A 45 24.11 -58.82 11.68
CA VAL A 45 23.14 -58.43 10.65
C VAL A 45 23.93 -57.95 9.44
N GLN A 46 24.12 -58.85 8.48
CA GLN A 46 24.50 -58.51 7.11
C GLN A 46 23.59 -57.36 6.65
N ARG A 47 24.15 -56.16 6.55
CA ARG A 47 23.52 -55.04 5.82
C ARG A 47 23.27 -55.54 4.41
N ASP A 48 22.01 -55.70 4.07
CA ASP A 48 21.58 -56.03 2.72
C ASP A 48 22.20 -55.01 1.73
N PRO A 49 23.03 -55.41 0.76
CA PRO A 49 23.70 -54.49 -0.16
C PRO A 49 22.76 -53.76 -1.13
N PHE A 50 21.48 -54.16 -1.14
CA PHE A 50 20.48 -53.67 -2.07
C PHE A 50 19.42 -52.85 -1.33
N SER A 51 19.82 -51.67 -0.87
CA SER A 51 18.87 -50.59 -0.62
C SER A 51 17.95 -50.48 -1.84
N SER A 52 16.66 -50.68 -1.63
CA SER A 52 15.68 -50.69 -2.72
C SER A 52 15.84 -49.44 -3.58
N LEU A 53 15.58 -49.55 -4.89
CA LEU A 53 15.73 -48.43 -5.82
C LEU A 53 15.02 -47.16 -5.34
N ALA A 54 13.87 -47.31 -4.68
CA ALA A 54 13.11 -46.23 -4.05
C ALA A 54 13.86 -45.54 -2.90
N GLN A 55 14.61 -46.28 -2.08
CA GLN A 55 15.44 -45.69 -1.01
C GLN A 55 16.60 -44.89 -1.60
N ARG A 56 17.27 -45.39 -2.64
CA ARG A 56 18.34 -44.63 -3.31
C ARG A 56 17.83 -43.33 -3.93
N GLU A 57 16.67 -43.38 -4.58
CA GLU A 57 16.02 -42.18 -5.11
C GLU A 57 15.68 -41.18 -4.00
N THR A 58 15.15 -41.66 -2.87
CA THR A 58 14.83 -40.81 -1.71
C THR A 58 16.08 -40.12 -1.16
N VAL A 59 17.17 -40.86 -1.00
CA VAL A 59 18.46 -40.29 -0.55
C VAL A 59 18.96 -39.24 -1.55
N MET A 60 18.94 -39.52 -2.85
CA MET A 60 19.35 -38.54 -3.87
C MET A 60 18.51 -37.26 -3.83
N ARG A 61 17.19 -37.37 -3.65
CA ARG A 61 16.30 -36.20 -3.55
C ARG A 61 16.57 -35.40 -2.27
N LEU A 62 16.84 -36.07 -1.15
CA LEU A 62 17.21 -35.42 0.11
C LEU A 62 18.53 -34.66 -0.04
N THR A 63 19.56 -35.30 -0.60
CA THR A 63 20.86 -34.65 -0.87
C THR A 63 20.69 -33.44 -1.79
N ALA A 64 19.88 -33.55 -2.85
CA ALA A 64 19.62 -32.43 -3.75
C ALA A 64 18.87 -31.25 -3.09
N VAL A 65 18.04 -31.50 -2.07
CA VAL A 65 17.40 -30.44 -1.27
C VAL A 65 18.42 -29.82 -0.32
N GLU A 66 19.24 -30.65 0.33
CA GLU A 66 20.29 -30.22 1.26
C GLU A 66 21.30 -29.29 0.56
N GLU A 67 21.72 -29.64 -0.67
CA GLU A 67 22.61 -28.83 -1.50
C GLU A 67 22.01 -27.46 -1.89
N ARG A 68 20.67 -27.32 -1.89
CA ARG A 68 19.99 -26.06 -2.21
C ARG A 68 19.78 -25.16 -1.00
N MET A 69 19.83 -25.69 0.22
CA MET A 69 19.61 -24.88 1.44
C MET A 69 20.59 -23.70 1.58
N PRO A 70 21.91 -23.83 1.28
CA PRO A 70 22.83 -22.70 1.36
C PRO A 70 22.46 -21.53 0.44
N CYS A 71 21.95 -21.82 -0.77
CA CYS A 71 21.51 -20.78 -1.70
C CYS A 71 20.29 -20.02 -1.18
N VAL A 72 19.34 -20.72 -0.56
CA VAL A 72 18.15 -20.10 0.05
C VAL A 72 18.55 -19.26 1.26
N ALA A 73 19.47 -19.76 2.10
CA ALA A 73 19.99 -19.02 3.24
C ALA A 73 20.71 -17.72 2.81
N ASP A 74 21.54 -17.75 1.75
CA ASP A 74 22.19 -16.54 1.24
C ASP A 74 21.15 -15.52 0.71
N LEU A 75 20.11 -15.98 0.02
CA LEU A 75 19.03 -15.12 -0.45
C LEU A 75 18.25 -14.46 0.69
N LEU A 76 17.98 -15.20 1.77
CA LEU A 76 17.34 -14.66 2.97
C LEU A 76 18.22 -13.60 3.65
N ILE A 77 19.52 -13.87 3.80
CA ILE A 77 20.48 -12.90 4.37
C ILE A 77 20.53 -11.62 3.52
N ARG A 78 20.52 -11.74 2.18
CA ARG A 78 20.48 -10.56 1.29
C ARG A 78 19.18 -9.76 1.44
N LEU A 79 18.04 -10.44 1.58
CA LEU A 79 16.75 -9.80 1.80
C LEU A 79 16.71 -9.07 3.15
N GLU A 80 17.17 -9.71 4.23
CA GLU A 80 17.26 -9.08 5.55
C GLU A 80 18.14 -7.84 5.52
N ARG A 81 19.32 -7.93 4.91
CA ARG A 81 20.21 -6.76 4.73
C ARG A 81 19.54 -5.64 3.95
N LYS A 82 18.77 -5.97 2.90
CA LYS A 82 18.02 -4.98 2.12
C LYS A 82 16.93 -4.31 2.95
N ILE A 83 16.16 -5.08 3.72
CA ILE A 83 15.11 -4.56 4.61
C ILE A 83 15.71 -3.66 5.69
N VAL A 84 16.83 -4.07 6.31
CA VAL A 84 17.53 -3.27 7.32
C VAL A 84 18.05 -1.97 6.70
N SER A 85 18.66 -2.02 5.51
CA SER A 85 19.13 -0.83 4.79
C SER A 85 17.98 0.12 4.45
N GLU A 86 16.84 -0.38 3.94
CA GLU A 86 15.66 0.44 3.68
C GLU A 86 15.08 1.06 4.96
N ARG A 87 15.07 0.32 6.09
CA ARG A 87 14.64 0.88 7.39
C ARG A 87 15.56 2.00 7.88
N ILE A 88 16.88 1.83 7.77
CA ILE A 88 17.85 2.87 8.14
C ILE A 88 17.61 4.11 7.29
N ASN A 89 17.47 3.95 5.97
CA ASN A 89 17.16 5.05 5.06
C ASN A 89 15.85 5.75 5.47
N VAL A 90 14.78 5.00 5.79
CA VAL A 90 13.52 5.60 6.27
C VAL A 90 13.71 6.41 7.55
N THR A 91 14.52 5.92 8.51
CA THR A 91 14.79 6.66 9.75
C THR A 91 15.63 7.92 9.52
N GLU A 92 16.65 7.85 8.67
CA GLU A 92 17.47 9.01 8.29
C GLU A 92 16.67 10.06 7.52
N TRP A 93 15.80 9.60 6.62
CA TRP A 93 14.85 10.47 5.92
C TRP A 93 13.88 11.13 6.89
N LYS A 94 13.38 10.40 7.89
CA LYS A 94 12.48 10.95 8.91
C LYS A 94 13.18 12.01 9.78
N GLY A 95 14.43 11.77 10.16
CA GLY A 95 15.24 12.72 10.92
C GLY A 95 15.67 13.96 10.12
N SER A 96 16.01 13.78 8.84
CA SER A 96 16.30 14.90 7.93
C SER A 96 15.05 15.72 7.60
N PHE A 97 13.90 15.06 7.47
CA PHE A 97 12.62 15.73 7.29
C PHE A 97 12.25 16.57 8.53
N HIS A 98 12.46 16.06 9.75
CA HIS A 98 12.25 16.86 10.96
C HIS A 98 13.20 18.06 11.04
N ARG A 99 14.50 17.88 10.80
CA ARG A 99 15.47 18.99 10.79
C ARG A 99 15.20 20.05 9.72
N GLN A 100 14.67 19.64 8.55
CA GLN A 100 14.29 20.58 7.50
C GLN A 100 12.97 21.31 7.81
N CYS A 101 12.12 20.76 8.67
CA CYS A 101 10.85 21.37 9.09
C CYS A 101 11.01 22.34 10.28
N GLU A 102 12.05 22.20 11.12
CA GLU A 102 12.31 23.09 12.27
C GLU A 102 12.54 24.56 11.86
N GLY A 103 12.99 24.82 10.63
CA GLY A 103 13.10 26.19 10.08
C GLY A 103 11.81 26.77 9.49
N CYS A 104 10.77 25.94 9.28
CA CYS A 104 9.49 26.33 8.67
C CYS A 104 8.30 26.14 9.61
N GLN A 105 8.55 25.88 10.89
CA GLN A 105 7.56 25.39 11.85
C GLN A 105 6.33 26.32 11.96
N HIS A 106 6.54 27.63 11.90
CA HIS A 106 5.46 28.62 11.98
C HIS A 106 4.49 28.65 10.79
N GLN A 107 4.81 28.02 9.66
CA GLN A 107 3.94 28.00 8.48
C GLN A 107 3.06 26.76 8.40
N TRP A 108 3.44 25.66 9.07
CA TRP A 108 2.75 24.37 8.99
C TRP A 108 1.81 24.10 10.17
N ASP A 109 1.89 24.88 11.25
CA ASP A 109 1.00 24.75 12.42
C ASP A 109 -0.49 24.97 12.10
N ARG A 110 -0.79 25.59 10.95
CA ARG A 110 -2.17 25.78 10.47
C ARG A 110 -2.67 24.67 9.55
N VAL A 111 -1.81 23.75 9.09
CA VAL A 111 -2.27 22.69 8.21
C VAL A 111 -2.89 21.58 9.07
N PRO A 112 -4.21 21.36 8.99
CA PRO A 112 -4.87 20.36 9.80
C PRO A 112 -4.25 18.98 9.57
N LEU A 113 -4.03 18.22 10.66
CA LEU A 113 -3.67 16.81 10.53
C LEU A 113 -4.75 16.11 9.67
N ALA A 114 -4.31 15.42 8.62
CA ALA A 114 -5.21 14.76 7.69
C ALA A 114 -6.13 13.77 8.44
N ASN A 115 -7.45 13.95 8.30
CA ASN A 115 -8.43 13.02 8.84
C ASN A 115 -8.32 11.65 8.13
N VAL A 116 -8.66 10.56 8.84
CA VAL A 116 -8.68 9.19 8.31
C VAL A 116 -9.56 9.10 7.04
N ASP A 117 -10.70 9.79 7.04
CA ASP A 117 -11.61 9.84 5.88
C ASP A 117 -10.98 10.53 4.68
N LEU A 118 -10.26 11.63 4.92
CA LEU A 118 -9.53 12.35 3.87
C LEU A 118 -8.45 11.44 3.28
N VAL A 119 -7.67 10.76 4.11
CA VAL A 119 -6.63 9.85 3.65
C VAL A 119 -7.24 8.71 2.82
N ALA A 120 -8.39 8.17 3.21
CA ALA A 120 -9.11 7.17 2.44
C ALA A 120 -9.59 7.73 1.09
N ALA A 121 -10.15 8.94 1.07
CA ALA A 121 -10.58 9.62 -0.15
C ALA A 121 -9.41 9.90 -1.11
N LEU A 122 -8.28 10.37 -0.58
CA LEU A 122 -7.06 10.62 -1.33
C LEU A 122 -6.48 9.33 -1.92
N ARG A 123 -6.48 8.22 -1.16
CA ARG A 123 -6.06 6.90 -1.68
C ARG A 123 -6.97 6.42 -2.80
N LYS A 124 -8.29 6.63 -2.70
CA LYS A 124 -9.24 6.28 -3.76
C LYS A 124 -9.07 7.15 -5.00
N ALA A 125 -8.70 8.43 -4.81
CA ALA A 125 -8.46 9.39 -5.88
C ALA A 125 -7.07 9.28 -6.52
N ASN A 126 -6.21 8.38 -6.04
CA ASN A 126 -4.80 8.27 -6.45
C ASN A 126 -4.59 8.02 -7.95
N SER A 127 -5.59 7.46 -8.65
CA SER A 127 -5.52 7.23 -10.09
C SER A 127 -5.67 8.50 -10.94
N ASP A 128 -6.26 9.56 -10.38
CA ASP A 128 -6.56 10.79 -11.12
C ASP A 128 -6.01 12.03 -10.37
N PRO A 129 -4.93 12.64 -10.88
CA PRO A 129 -4.33 13.84 -10.29
C PRO A 129 -5.31 15.00 -10.11
N LYS A 130 -6.31 15.13 -11.00
CA LYS A 130 -7.32 16.20 -10.95
C LYS A 130 -8.29 15.98 -9.78
N LYS A 131 -8.68 14.74 -9.51
CA LYS A 131 -9.55 14.39 -8.37
C LYS A 131 -8.78 14.49 -7.05
N PHE A 132 -7.54 14.01 -7.04
CA PHE A 132 -6.67 14.09 -5.88
C PHE A 132 -6.52 15.54 -5.40
N ILE A 133 -6.15 16.46 -6.31
CA ILE A 133 -5.89 17.84 -5.93
C ILE A 133 -7.15 18.58 -5.47
N ARG A 134 -8.32 18.31 -6.07
CA ARG A 134 -9.61 18.90 -5.66
C ARG A 134 -10.04 18.40 -4.28
N CYS A 135 -9.83 17.12 -4.00
CA CYS A 135 -10.12 16.55 -2.69
C CYS A 135 -9.23 17.20 -1.61
N LEU A 136 -7.95 17.40 -1.92
CA LEU A 136 -7.01 18.03 -1.00
C LEU A 136 -7.32 19.53 -0.79
N GLU A 137 -7.64 20.26 -1.86
CA GLU A 137 -8.03 21.68 -1.80
C GLU A 137 -9.23 21.90 -0.86
N GLY A 138 -10.25 21.02 -0.93
CA GLY A 138 -11.42 21.11 -0.07
C GLY A 138 -11.12 20.97 1.41
N ASP A 139 -10.11 20.19 1.80
CA ASP A 139 -9.70 20.07 3.20
C ASP A 139 -8.76 21.20 3.64
N VAL A 140 -7.86 21.64 2.75
CA VAL A 140 -6.95 22.77 3.02
C VAL A 140 -7.72 24.08 3.25
N PHE A 141 -8.78 24.32 2.47
CA PHE A 141 -9.60 25.53 2.56
C PHE A 141 -10.96 25.30 3.22
N LYS A 142 -11.11 24.26 4.04
CA LYS A 142 -12.40 23.95 4.69
C LYS A 142 -12.91 25.08 5.59
N ASP A 143 -11.98 25.82 6.20
CA ASP A 143 -12.28 26.94 7.10
C ASP A 143 -12.55 28.24 6.31
N GLU A 144 -12.09 28.31 5.05
CA GLU A 144 -12.19 29.49 4.18
C GLU A 144 -12.72 29.10 2.78
N PRO A 145 -13.97 28.60 2.68
CA PRO A 145 -14.49 28.06 1.42
C PRO A 145 -14.57 29.10 0.29
N HIS A 146 -14.71 30.38 0.63
CA HIS A 146 -14.76 31.48 -0.33
C HIS A 146 -13.44 31.65 -1.12
N VAL A 147 -12.30 31.27 -0.54
CA VAL A 147 -11.00 31.28 -1.23
C VAL A 147 -11.01 30.32 -2.42
N THR A 148 -11.75 29.23 -2.30
CA THR A 148 -11.86 28.22 -3.36
C THR A 148 -12.66 28.74 -4.58
N ASP A 149 -13.41 29.83 -4.47
CA ASP A 149 -14.15 30.43 -5.59
C ASP A 149 -13.26 31.39 -6.42
N ILE A 150 -12.11 31.76 -5.87
CA ILE A 150 -11.13 32.66 -6.49
C ILE A 150 -10.23 31.83 -7.42
N ALA A 151 -9.84 32.42 -8.56
CA ALA A 151 -8.88 31.77 -9.46
C ALA A 151 -7.53 31.61 -8.76
N VAL A 152 -6.86 30.47 -8.94
CA VAL A 152 -5.60 30.11 -8.26
C VAL A 152 -4.52 31.18 -8.45
N ASP A 153 -4.49 31.85 -9.61
CA ASP A 153 -3.54 32.93 -9.91
C ASP A 153 -3.73 34.19 -9.06
N GLN A 154 -4.89 34.33 -8.41
CA GLN A 154 -5.28 35.48 -7.61
C GLN A 154 -5.21 35.20 -6.10
N HIS A 155 -4.71 34.03 -5.70
CA HIS A 155 -4.52 33.62 -4.30
C HIS A 155 -3.26 34.31 -3.72
N HIS A 156 -3.32 35.62 -3.54
CA HIS A 156 -2.19 36.40 -3.01
C HIS A 156 -1.93 36.10 -1.52
N ASP A 157 -2.98 35.83 -0.76
CA ASP A 157 -2.88 35.54 0.67
C ASP A 157 -2.66 34.05 0.97
N SER A 158 -2.88 33.17 -0.02
CA SER A 158 -2.84 31.70 0.15
C SER A 158 -1.69 31.01 -0.61
N VAL A 159 -0.58 31.71 -0.78
CA VAL A 159 0.60 31.17 -1.51
C VAL A 159 1.15 29.92 -0.81
N GLY A 160 1.14 29.89 0.52
CA GLY A 160 1.62 28.75 1.31
C GLY A 160 0.79 27.48 1.11
N GLU A 161 -0.53 27.64 1.10
CA GLU A 161 -1.52 26.58 0.87
C GLU A 161 -1.41 26.03 -0.55
N MET A 162 -1.23 26.92 -1.55
CA MET A 162 -1.02 26.49 -2.93
C MET A 162 0.31 25.73 -3.11
N ASP A 163 1.38 26.17 -2.45
CA ASP A 163 2.66 25.46 -2.45
C ASP A 163 2.57 24.11 -1.70
N PHE A 164 1.75 24.02 -0.66
CA PHE A 164 1.45 22.76 0.01
C PHE A 164 0.74 21.79 -0.90
N LEU A 165 -0.37 22.21 -1.55
CA LEU A 165 -1.11 21.41 -2.52
C LEU A 165 -0.17 20.86 -3.62
N ARG A 166 0.72 21.72 -4.12
CA ARG A 166 1.73 21.38 -5.11
C ARG A 166 2.72 20.33 -4.61
N LYS A 167 3.28 20.49 -3.41
CA LYS A 167 4.22 19.53 -2.80
C LYS A 167 3.55 18.18 -2.54
N CYS A 168 2.31 18.19 -2.05
CA CYS A 168 1.53 16.97 -1.83
C CYS A 168 1.27 16.21 -3.11
N LEU A 169 0.87 16.91 -4.18
CA LEU A 169 0.65 16.31 -5.50
C LEU A 169 1.90 15.57 -6.00
N PHE A 170 3.06 16.22 -5.94
CA PHE A 170 4.30 15.63 -6.44
C PHE A 170 4.80 14.46 -5.59
N LYS A 171 4.66 14.55 -4.26
CA LYS A 171 5.13 13.52 -3.34
C LYS A 171 4.22 12.29 -3.35
N PHE A 172 2.91 12.46 -3.49
CA PHE A 172 1.97 11.36 -3.43
C PHE A 172 1.90 10.57 -4.74
N LEU A 173 2.00 11.25 -5.89
CA LEU A 173 1.98 10.63 -7.22
C LEU A 173 3.38 10.28 -7.75
N ASP A 174 4.42 10.44 -6.93
CA ASP A 174 5.83 10.20 -7.28
C ASP A 174 6.24 10.80 -8.65
N VAL A 175 5.90 12.09 -8.84
CA VAL A 175 6.07 12.74 -10.15
C VAL A 175 7.55 13.08 -10.39
N ALA A 176 8.11 12.54 -11.47
CA ALA A 176 9.46 12.84 -11.94
C ALA A 176 9.67 14.35 -12.13
N THR A 177 10.86 14.85 -11.78
CA THR A 177 11.16 16.29 -11.70
C THR A 177 10.89 17.05 -13.00
N ASN A 178 11.16 16.43 -14.15
CA ASN A 178 10.89 16.99 -15.48
C ASN A 178 9.40 17.11 -15.83
N LEU A 179 8.53 16.34 -15.19
CA LEU A 179 7.07 16.35 -15.44
C LEU A 179 6.28 17.16 -14.40
N ARG A 180 6.94 17.63 -13.33
CA ARG A 180 6.28 18.34 -12.22
C ARG A 180 5.55 19.60 -12.68
N GLU A 181 6.18 20.41 -13.52
CA GLU A 181 5.56 21.66 -14.01
C GLU A 181 4.32 21.39 -14.86
N ASP A 182 4.38 20.41 -15.76
CA ASP A 182 3.25 20.09 -16.63
C ASP A 182 2.11 19.43 -15.86
N MET A 183 2.43 18.57 -14.89
CA MET A 183 1.44 18.02 -13.95
C MET A 183 0.77 19.14 -13.15
N TRP A 184 1.56 20.10 -12.65
CA TRP A 184 1.04 21.23 -11.91
C TRP A 184 0.16 22.15 -12.75
N LYS A 185 0.54 22.44 -14.00
CA LYS A 185 -0.29 23.20 -14.94
C LYS A 185 -1.66 22.54 -15.15
N ARG A 186 -1.70 21.21 -15.32
CA ARG A 186 -2.95 20.45 -15.47
C ARG A 186 -3.79 20.49 -14.20
N ALA A 187 -3.18 20.29 -13.03
CA ALA A 187 -3.85 20.39 -11.74
C ALA A 187 -4.43 21.80 -11.52
N LYS A 188 -3.64 22.84 -11.76
CA LYS A 188 -4.07 24.24 -11.67
C LYS A 188 -5.21 24.58 -12.62
N ALA A 189 -5.16 24.12 -13.87
CA ALA A 189 -6.27 24.28 -14.81
C ALA A 189 -7.56 23.60 -14.30
N SER A 190 -7.43 22.43 -13.67
CA SER A 190 -8.55 21.72 -13.04
C SER A 190 -9.17 22.49 -11.87
N LEU A 191 -8.34 23.13 -11.03
CA LEU A 191 -8.78 24.00 -9.92
C LEU A 191 -9.47 25.27 -10.45
N ASN A 192 -8.87 25.96 -11.42
CA ASN A 192 -9.44 27.15 -12.05
C ASN A 192 -10.78 26.84 -12.77
N SER A 193 -10.89 25.66 -13.39
CA SER A 193 -12.15 25.19 -13.97
C SER A 193 -13.25 25.01 -12.91
N ARG A 194 -12.90 24.43 -11.74
CA ARG A 194 -13.83 24.32 -10.60
C ARG A 194 -14.27 25.70 -10.11
N ALA A 195 -13.35 26.62 -9.83
CA ALA A 195 -13.66 27.98 -9.37
C ALA A 195 -14.55 28.76 -10.35
N ARG A 196 -14.30 28.63 -11.66
CA ARG A 196 -15.17 29.22 -12.70
C ARG A 196 -16.59 28.64 -12.68
N ARG A 197 -16.74 27.32 -12.52
CA ARG A 197 -18.06 26.68 -12.42
C ARG A 197 -18.80 27.08 -11.14
N ALA A 198 -18.10 27.19 -10.01
CA ALA A 198 -18.69 27.66 -8.76
C ALA A 198 -19.24 29.09 -8.90
N ARG A 199 -18.46 30.00 -9.48
CA ARG A 199 -18.90 31.38 -9.76
C ARG A 199 -20.06 31.45 -10.75
N LYS A 200 -20.11 30.56 -11.75
CA LYS A 200 -21.25 30.47 -12.68
C LYS A 200 -22.51 30.03 -11.93
N ALA A 201 -22.42 28.96 -11.15
CA ALA A 201 -23.54 28.45 -10.37
C ALA A 201 -24.12 29.51 -9.40
N GLN A 202 -23.27 30.33 -8.77
CA GLN A 202 -23.72 31.42 -7.90
C GLN A 202 -24.51 32.51 -8.66
N ARG A 203 -24.20 32.76 -9.93
CA ARG A 203 -24.95 33.72 -10.77
C ARG A 203 -26.30 33.14 -11.19
N ASP A 204 -26.30 31.89 -11.65
CA ASP A 204 -27.51 31.21 -12.12
C ASP A 204 -28.57 31.12 -10.98
N VAL A 205 -28.15 30.84 -9.74
CA VAL A 205 -29.04 30.83 -8.56
C VAL A 205 -29.57 32.23 -8.20
N GLY A 206 -28.79 33.28 -8.44
CA GLY A 206 -29.22 34.66 -8.21
C GLY A 206 -30.28 35.14 -9.21
N GLU A 207 -30.29 34.58 -10.41
CA GLU A 207 -31.25 34.92 -11.48
C GLU A 207 -32.59 34.18 -11.32
N GLU A 208 -32.65 33.01 -10.68
CA GLU A 208 -33.92 32.31 -10.43
C GLU A 208 -34.89 33.04 -9.48
N GLY A 209 -34.40 34.03 -8.71
CA GLY A 209 -35.23 34.89 -7.85
C GLY A 209 -35.94 36.04 -8.59
N GLN A 210 -35.55 36.33 -9.83
CA GLN A 210 -36.16 37.36 -10.67
C GLN A 210 -36.48 36.75 -12.04
N GLU A 211 -37.77 36.63 -12.34
CA GLU A 211 -38.33 36.36 -13.68
C GLU A 211 -38.71 34.91 -14.01
N MET A 212 -39.93 34.55 -13.55
CA MET A 212 -40.98 34.10 -14.48
C MET A 212 -41.20 35.15 -15.59
N SER A 213 -40.22 35.38 -16.47
CA SER A 213 -40.38 36.22 -17.65
C SER A 213 -39.17 36.09 -18.56
N LYS A 214 -39.42 35.51 -19.74
CA LYS A 214 -38.60 35.55 -20.95
C LYS A 214 -37.42 34.59 -21.04
N CYS A 215 -37.79 33.36 -21.40
CA CYS A 215 -37.34 32.70 -22.63
C CYS A 215 -36.38 33.55 -23.50
N SER A 216 -35.08 33.28 -23.41
CA SER A 216 -34.19 33.49 -24.54
C SER A 216 -33.08 32.45 -24.52
N ARG A 217 -33.11 31.58 -25.53
CA ARG A 217 -32.10 30.56 -25.85
C ARG A 217 -30.75 31.25 -26.10
N GLY A 218 -29.85 31.18 -25.13
CA GLY A 218 -28.42 31.40 -25.35
C GLY A 218 -27.70 30.07 -25.50
N THR A 219 -27.34 29.71 -26.74
CA THR A 219 -26.39 28.63 -27.02
C THR A 219 -25.03 28.98 -26.43
N SER A 220 -24.75 28.45 -25.24
CA SER A 220 -23.44 28.51 -24.58
C SER A 220 -22.45 27.63 -25.34
N ASN A 221 -21.67 28.24 -26.24
CA ASN A 221 -20.45 27.66 -26.78
C ASN A 221 -19.38 27.62 -25.67
N ASP A 222 -19.45 26.64 -24.77
CA ASP A 222 -18.34 26.33 -23.86
C ASP A 222 -17.34 25.46 -24.62
N ALA A 223 -16.50 26.11 -25.43
CA ALA A 223 -15.49 25.48 -26.29
C ALA A 223 -14.25 24.96 -25.52
N PHE A 224 -14.38 24.68 -24.22
CA PHE A 224 -13.30 24.18 -23.36
C PHE A 224 -13.71 22.89 -22.63
N ASP A 225 -14.50 22.05 -23.30
CA ASP A 225 -14.57 20.63 -22.97
C ASP A 225 -13.30 19.97 -23.56
N TRP A 226 -12.22 20.00 -22.79
CA TRP A 226 -11.06 19.16 -23.10
C TRP A 226 -11.39 17.76 -22.59
N ASP A 227 -11.71 16.89 -23.54
CA ASP A 227 -12.05 15.47 -23.38
C ASP A 227 -11.20 14.75 -22.31
N GLU A 228 -11.89 13.78 -21.68
CA GLU A 228 -11.51 12.92 -20.55
C GLU A 228 -10.09 12.34 -20.56
#